data_AF-A0A9E6TC72-F1
#
_entry.id   AF-A0A9E6TC72-F1
#
_cell.length_a   1.000
_cell.length_b   1.000
_cell.length_c   1.000
_cell.angle_alpha   90.00
_cell.angle_beta   90.00
_cell.angle_gamma   90.00
#
_symmetry.space_group_name_H-M   'P 1'
#
loop_
_entity.id
_entity.type
_entity.pdbx_description
1 polymer ?
#
loop_
_entity_poly.entity_id
_entity_poly.type
_entity_poly.pdbx_seq_one_letter_code
_entity_poly.pdbx_strand_id
1 'polypeptide(L)' 'MSKRKNAMEIREAFEEAGHSLSLFIDLCTSDVQLTQRSKLALSAYGKTCMKSFEDAESGLRSLDETRDDFIDHR' A
#
# COMPACT_ATOMS: atom_id res chain seq x y z
N MET A 1 13.61 -19.12 -5.07
CA MET A 1 13.89 -18.02 -4.12
C MET A 1 13.36 -18.41 -2.74
N SER A 2 14.02 -18.00 -1.65
CA SER A 2 13.60 -18.36 -0.28
C SER A 2 12.28 -17.68 0.10
N LYS A 3 11.30 -18.43 0.62
CA LYS A 3 9.97 -17.92 1.03
C LYS A 3 10.05 -16.71 1.98
N ARG A 4 11.08 -16.65 2.84
CA ARG A 4 11.32 -15.53 3.76
C ARG A 4 11.68 -14.22 3.04
N LYS A 5 12.39 -14.31 1.92
CA LYS A 5 12.78 -13.14 1.11
C LYS A 5 11.54 -12.53 0.45
N ASN A 6 10.64 -13.37 -0.06
CA ASN A 6 9.39 -12.94 -0.67
C ASN A 6 8.42 -12.31 0.37
N ALA A 7 8.35 -12.85 1.59
CA ALA A 7 7.52 -12.26 2.64
C ALA A 7 8.03 -10.89 3.13
N MET A 8 9.35 -10.67 3.13
CA MET A 8 9.95 -9.38 3.44
C MET A 8 9.65 -8.36 2.33
N GLU A 9 9.83 -8.74 1.07
CA GLU A 9 9.53 -7.88 -0.09
C GLU A 9 8.06 -7.42 -0.11
N ILE A 10 7.11 -8.29 0.25
CA ILE A 10 5.68 -7.94 0.33
C ILE A 10 5.40 -6.96 1.48
N ARG A 11 6.06 -7.12 2.64
CA ARG A 11 5.92 -6.19 3.78
C ARG A 11 6.47 -4.81 3.45
N GLU A 12 7.65 -4.76 2.83
CA GLU A 12 8.25 -3.50 2.36
C GLU A 12 7.34 -2.79 1.36
N ALA A 13 6.78 -3.53 0.39
CA ALA A 13 5.85 -2.96 -0.58
C ALA A 13 4.57 -2.40 0.09
N PHE A 14 4.05 -3.07 1.13
CA PHE A 14 2.91 -2.59 1.90
C PHE A 14 3.24 -1.31 2.68
N GLU A 15 4.40 -1.26 3.36
CA GLU A 15 4.85 -0.08 4.09
C GLU A 15 5.05 1.13 3.13
N GLU A 16 5.69 0.92 1.98
CA GLU A 16 5.90 1.95 0.97
C GLU A 16 4.58 2.48 0.39
N ALA A 17 3.64 1.59 0.09
CA ALA A 17 2.30 1.97 -0.37
C ALA A 17 1.54 2.76 0.71
N GLY A 18 1.65 2.34 1.98
CA GLY A 18 1.07 3.04 3.13
C GLY A 18 1.63 4.45 3.31
N HIS A 19 2.95 4.62 3.19
CA HIS A 19 3.59 5.95 3.23
C HIS A 19 3.11 6.86 2.11
N SER A 20 3.01 6.32 0.88
CA SER A 20 2.52 7.08 -0.27
C SER A 20 1.05 7.50 -0.10
N LEU A 21 0.20 6.62 0.42
CA LEU A 21 -1.20 6.93 0.72
C LEU A 21 -1.34 7.98 1.83
N SER A 22 -0.53 7.86 2.91
CA SER A 22 -0.49 8.85 3.99
C SER A 22 -0.12 10.23 3.45
N LEU A 23 0.91 10.32 2.62
CA LEU A 23 1.31 11.60 2.01
C LEU A 23 0.20 12.19 1.13
N PHE A 24 -0.51 11.36 0.38
CA PHE A 24 -1.67 11.83 -0.40
C PHE A 24 -2.77 12.43 0.51
N ILE A 25 -3.07 11.78 1.64
CA ILE A 25 -4.05 12.26 2.62
C ILE A 25 -3.58 13.59 3.23
N ASP A 26 -2.31 13.68 3.61
CA ASP A 26 -1.71 14.92 4.14
C ASP A 26 -1.83 16.05 3.12
N LEU A 27 -1.52 15.80 1.84
CA LEU A 27 -1.67 16.80 0.79
C LEU A 27 -3.14 17.22 0.58
N CYS A 28 -4.09 16.30 0.69
CA CYS A 28 -5.51 16.59 0.57
C CYS A 28 -6.08 17.38 1.75
N THR A 29 -5.49 17.22 2.94
CA THR A 29 -5.93 17.88 4.18
C THR A 29 -5.09 19.09 4.55
N SER A 30 -3.97 19.31 3.86
CA SER A 30 -3.12 20.48 4.04
C SER A 30 -3.80 21.76 3.57
N ASP A 31 -3.48 22.88 4.22
CA ASP A 31 -3.94 24.22 3.82
C ASP A 31 -3.24 24.76 2.55
N VAL A 32 -2.65 23.89 1.74
CA VAL A 32 -1.93 24.26 0.52
C VAL A 32 -2.93 24.66 -0.57
N GLN A 33 -2.78 25.89 -1.07
CA GLN A 33 -3.54 26.33 -2.24
C GLN A 33 -3.01 25.69 -3.51
N LEU A 34 -3.74 24.70 -4.00
CA LEU A 34 -3.43 24.01 -5.26
C LEU A 34 -4.13 24.66 -6.46
N THR A 35 -3.41 24.81 -7.56
CA THR A 35 -4.01 25.15 -8.85
C THR A 35 -4.98 24.04 -9.28
N GLN A 36 -5.92 24.35 -10.19
CA GLN A 36 -6.83 23.34 -10.73
C GLN A 36 -6.08 22.16 -11.38
N ARG A 37 -4.99 22.43 -12.09
CA ARG A 37 -4.17 21.38 -12.72
C ARG A 37 -3.47 20.51 -11.67
N SER A 38 -2.97 21.11 -10.59
CA SER A 38 -2.38 20.38 -9.46
C SER A 38 -3.41 19.49 -8.76
N LYS A 39 -4.65 19.97 -8.59
CA LYS A 39 -5.75 19.15 -8.04
C LYS A 39 -6.04 17.93 -8.91
N LEU A 40 -6.10 18.09 -10.24
CA LEU A 40 -6.30 16.96 -11.16
C LEU A 40 -5.16 15.94 -11.08
N ALA A 41 -3.91 16.42 -11.02
CA ALA A 41 -2.74 15.57 -10.86
C ALA A 41 -2.77 14.83 -9.50
N LEU A 42 -3.11 15.54 -8.42
CA LEU A 42 -3.25 14.96 -7.09
C LEU A 42 -4.35 13.89 -7.04
N SER A 43 -5.49 14.12 -7.69
CA SER A 43 -6.55 13.10 -7.79
C SER A 43 -6.11 11.87 -8.57
N ALA A 44 -5.33 12.02 -9.64
CA ALA A 44 -4.77 10.90 -10.38
C ALA A 44 -3.75 10.12 -9.53
N TYR A 45 -2.89 10.84 -8.81
CA TYR A 45 -1.94 10.25 -7.86
C TYR A 45 -2.66 9.48 -6.75
N GLY A 46 -3.71 10.04 -6.16
CA GLY A 46 -4.51 9.38 -5.12
C GLY A 46 -5.10 8.05 -5.56
N LYS A 47 -5.61 7.96 -6.81
CA LYS A 47 -6.09 6.68 -7.37
C LYS A 47 -4.98 5.62 -7.44
N THR A 48 -3.78 6.03 -7.82
CA THR A 48 -2.61 5.15 -7.84
C THR A 48 -2.23 4.70 -6.42
N CYS A 49 -2.18 5.62 -5.46
CA CYS A 49 -1.88 5.30 -4.06
C CYS A 49 -2.87 4.30 -3.47
N MET A 50 -4.18 4.53 -3.67
CA MET A 50 -5.23 3.62 -3.18
C MET A 50 -5.08 2.23 -3.78
N LYS A 51 -4.93 2.14 -5.12
CA LYS A 51 -4.76 0.85 -5.79
C LYS A 51 -3.51 0.11 -5.30
N SER A 52 -2.37 0.80 -5.23
CA SER A 52 -1.12 0.19 -4.77
C SER A 52 -1.21 -0.29 -3.31
N PHE A 53 -1.93 0.45 -2.46
CA PHE A 53 -2.16 0.03 -1.07
C PHE A 53 -3.05 -1.21 -1.00
N GLU A 54 -4.18 -1.23 -1.73
CA GLU A 54 -5.09 -2.38 -1.79
C GLU A 54 -4.38 -3.63 -2.35
N ASP A 55 -3.59 -3.49 -3.41
CA ASP A 55 -2.83 -4.59 -4.01
C ASP A 55 -1.79 -5.15 -3.02
N ALA A 56 -1.08 -4.28 -2.29
CA ALA A 56 -0.09 -4.70 -1.30
C ALA A 56 -0.73 -5.31 -0.04
N GLU A 57 -1.87 -4.77 0.41
CA GLU A 57 -2.64 -5.32 1.53
C GLU A 57 -3.15 -6.73 1.20
N SER A 58 -3.65 -6.94 -0.01
CA SER A 58 -4.07 -8.25 -0.50
C SER A 58 -2.93 -9.26 -0.50
N GLY A 59 -1.73 -8.84 -0.94
CA GLY A 59 -0.52 -9.67 -0.86
C GLY A 59 -0.15 -10.03 0.57
N LEU A 60 -0.29 -9.09 1.51
CA LEU A 60 0.02 -9.30 2.92
C LEU A 60 -0.98 -10.23 3.61
N ARG A 61 -2.28 -10.11 3.29
CA ARG A 61 -3.33 -11.04 3.77
C ARG A 61 -3.09 -12.47 3.27
N SER A 62 -2.73 -12.61 1.99
CA SER A 62 -2.42 -13.93 1.40
C SER A 62 -1.24 -14.62 2.11
N LEU A 63 -0.23 -13.86 2.55
CA LEU A 63 0.87 -14.40 3.34
C LEU A 63 0.43 -14.88 4.74
N ASP A 64 -0.52 -14.20 5.36
CA ASP A 64 -1.01 -14.55 6.70
C ASP A 64 -1.89 -15.80 6.66
N GLU A 65 -2.78 -15.89 5.67
CA GLU A 65 -3.60 -17.09 5.41
C GLU A 65 -2.71 -18.33 5.17
N THR A 66 -1.63 -18.19 4.37
CA THR A 66 -0.69 -19.29 4.12
C THR A 66 0.10 -19.70 5.39
N ARG A 67 0.23 -18.80 6.37
CA ARG A 67 0.91 -19.08 7.64
C ARG A 67 0.00 -19.84 8.60
N ASP A 68 -1.28 -19.49 8.66
CA ASP A 68 -2.27 -20.17 9.49
C ASP A 68 -2.54 -21.61 9.01
N ASP A 69 -2.61 -21.84 7.69
CA ASP A 69 -2.71 -23.19 7.10
C ASP A 69 -1.53 -24.11 7.47
N PHE A 70 -0.35 -23.54 7.73
CA PHE A 70 0.83 -24.30 8.15
C PHE A 70 0.84 -24.66 9.64
N ILE A 71 0.08 -23.93 10.46
CA ILE A 71 -0.02 -24.16 11.91
C ILE A 71 -1.13 -25.18 12.21
N ASP A 72 -2.21 -25.19 11.43
CA ASP A 72 -3.38 -26.07 11.63
C ASP A 72 -3.19 -27.52 11.09
N HIS A 73 -2.04 -27.81 10.47
CA HIS A 73 -1.69 -29.13 9.91
C HIS A 73 -0.51 -29.82 10.62
N ARG A 74 -0.20 -29.43 11.85
CA ARG A 74 0.90 -29.99 12.65
C ARG A 74 0.42 -30.56 13.98
#